data_AF-A0A1X0TZK9-F1
#
_entry.id   AF-A0A1X0TZK9-F1
#
_cell.length_a   1.000
_cell.length_b   1.000
_cell.length_c   1.000
_cell.angle_alpha   90.00
_cell.angle_beta   90.00
_cell.angle_gamma   90.00
#
_symmetry.space_group_name_H-M   'P 1'
#
loop_
_entity.id
_entity.type
_entity.pdbx_description
1 polymer ?
#
loop_
_entity_poly.entity_id
_entity_poly.type
_entity_poly.pdbx_seq_one_letter_code
_entity_poly.pdbx_strand_id
1 'polypeptide(L)'
;MKPTLNEDTPIFLQIADMIKDDLVEGLLSEGEQIPSTTELSNFYNINRATAQKGIALLMDEGIVAKKRGIGVFIAEDARDKLVNTRMQDFSNSYIQNMVKEAKRLNISKEELIRRVEQDYDNH
;
A
#
# COMPACT_ATOMS: atom_id res chain seq x y z
N MET A 1 -7.45 18.93 -4.87
CA MET A 1 -8.00 19.04 -3.50
C MET A 1 -6.94 18.47 -2.57
N LYS A 2 -6.63 19.10 -1.42
CA LYS A 2 -5.66 18.52 -0.47
C LYS A 2 -6.23 17.21 0.06
N PRO A 3 -5.47 16.09 0.09
CA PRO A 3 -5.95 14.86 0.70
C PRO A 3 -6.27 15.15 2.17
N THR A 4 -7.48 14.82 2.60
CA THR A 4 -7.89 14.97 4.00
C THR A 4 -7.25 13.83 4.79
N LEU A 5 -6.38 14.16 5.74
CA LEU A 5 -5.79 13.17 6.63
C LEU A 5 -6.84 12.71 7.65
N ASN A 6 -6.94 11.39 7.86
CA ASN A 6 -7.83 10.80 8.86
C ASN A 6 -7.24 10.94 10.28
N GLU A 7 -8.06 11.11 11.31
CA GLU A 7 -7.64 11.12 12.72
C GLU A 7 -7.39 9.71 13.28
N ASP A 8 -8.00 8.66 12.70
CA ASP A 8 -7.92 7.28 13.22
C ASP A 8 -6.61 6.56 12.86
N THR A 9 -5.86 7.08 11.89
CA THR A 9 -4.63 6.46 11.39
C THR A 9 -3.45 7.40 11.63
N PRO A 10 -2.32 6.94 12.21
CA PRO A 10 -1.13 7.75 12.34
C PRO A 10 -0.71 8.41 11.02
N ILE A 11 -0.52 9.72 11.04
CA ILE A 11 -0.27 10.55 9.83
C ILE A 11 0.90 10.05 8.99
N PHE A 12 1.95 9.52 9.62
CA PHE A 12 3.10 9.00 8.88
C PHE A 12 2.77 7.75 8.04
N LEU A 13 1.80 6.93 8.48
CA LEU A 13 1.31 5.79 7.71
C LEU A 13 0.53 6.26 6.50
N GLN A 14 -0.32 7.28 6.67
CA GLN A 14 -1.10 7.85 5.56
C GLN A 14 -0.21 8.43 4.45
N ILE A 15 0.94 9.02 4.81
CA ILE A 15 1.93 9.49 3.83
C ILE A 15 2.54 8.31 3.08
N ALA A 16 2.91 7.25 3.79
CA ALA A 16 3.47 6.07 3.15
C ALA A 16 2.45 5.39 2.23
N ASP A 17 1.20 5.26 2.69
CA ASP A 17 0.12 4.64 1.92
C ASP A 17 -0.21 5.45 0.66
N MET A 18 -0.26 6.78 0.75
CA MET A 18 -0.47 7.64 -0.42
C MET A 18 0.61 7.47 -1.49
N ILE A 19 1.90 7.43 -1.11
CA ILE A 19 2.99 7.18 -2.08
C ILE A 19 2.88 5.76 -2.68
N LYS A 20 2.49 4.77 -1.88
CA LYS A 20 2.27 3.40 -2.34
C LYS A 20 1.09 3.31 -3.31
N ASP A 21 0.00 4.02 -3.03
CA ASP A 21 -1.18 4.05 -3.89
C ASP A 21 -0.88 4.77 -5.21
N ASP A 22 -0.21 5.92 -5.17
CA ASP A 22 0.25 6.64 -6.37
C ASP A 22 1.14 5.74 -7.25
N LEU A 23 1.99 4.90 -6.66
CA LEU A 23 2.82 3.93 -7.40
C LEU A 23 1.99 2.79 -8.02
N VAL A 24 0.98 2.26 -7.30
CA VAL A 24 0.10 1.19 -7.83
C VAL A 24 -0.75 1.70 -8.98
N GLU A 25 -1.29 2.91 -8.82
CA GLU A 25 -2.13 3.62 -9.80
C GLU A 25 -1.33 4.13 -11.01
N GLY A 26 0.00 4.14 -10.92
CA GLY A 26 0.90 4.59 -11.99
C GLY A 26 1.02 6.11 -12.07
N LEU A 27 0.63 6.83 -11.03
CA LEU A 27 0.87 8.26 -10.86
C LEU A 27 2.33 8.58 -10.52
N LEU A 28 3.02 7.64 -9.86
CA LEU A 28 4.47 7.64 -9.66
C LEU A 28 5.09 6.45 -10.37
N SER A 29 6.27 6.67 -10.97
CA SER A 29 7.02 5.63 -11.66
C SER A 29 8.28 5.20 -10.89
N GLU A 30 8.76 3.99 -11.17
CA GLU A 30 10.04 3.52 -10.64
C GLU A 30 11.19 4.43 -11.08
N GLY A 31 12.12 4.72 -10.18
CA GLY A 31 13.20 5.67 -10.42
C GLY A 31 12.79 7.14 -10.38
N GLU A 32 11.51 7.47 -10.17
CA GLU A 32 11.03 8.84 -9.97
C GLU A 32 11.38 9.35 -8.56
N GLN A 33 11.65 10.65 -8.45
CA GLN A 33 11.96 11.29 -7.16
C GLN A 33 10.66 11.58 -6.40
N ILE A 34 10.57 11.11 -5.15
CA ILE A 34 9.44 11.47 -4.29
C ILE A 34 9.62 12.88 -3.70
N PRO A 35 8.53 13.54 -3.28
CA PRO A 35 8.63 14.80 -2.57
C PRO A 35 9.51 14.68 -1.32
N SER A 36 10.34 15.70 -1.08
CA SER A 36 11.19 15.79 0.10
C SER A 36 10.36 15.90 1.38
N THR A 37 10.98 15.61 2.53
CA THR A 37 10.34 15.80 3.84
C THR A 37 9.79 17.22 4.02
N THR A 38 10.48 18.23 3.48
CA THR A 38 10.05 19.63 3.58
C THR A 38 8.82 19.90 2.73
N GLU A 39 8.78 19.38 1.50
CA GLU A 39 7.63 19.51 0.61
C GLU A 39 6.41 18.80 1.19
N LEU A 40 6.57 17.56 1.67
CA LEU A 40 5.51 16.81 2.35
C LEU A 40 5.00 17.55 3.58
N SER A 41 5.90 18.08 4.43
CA SER A 41 5.49 18.85 5.60
C SER A 41 4.67 20.08 5.26
N ASN A 42 5.08 20.83 4.24
CA ASN A 42 4.38 22.05 3.83
C ASN A 42 3.04 21.73 3.17
N PHE A 43 3.00 20.70 2.31
CA PHE A 43 1.80 20.34 1.57
C PHE A 43 0.68 19.85 2.51
N TYR A 44 1.03 18.95 3.42
CA TYR A 44 0.10 18.35 4.39
C TYR A 44 -0.06 19.15 5.68
N ASN A 45 0.71 20.22 5.88
CA ASN A 45 0.74 21.00 7.13
C ASN A 45 1.06 20.13 8.37
N ILE A 46 2.11 19.33 8.27
CA ILE A 46 2.52 18.36 9.31
C ILE A 46 3.96 18.62 9.77
N ASN A 47 4.33 18.06 10.93
CA ASN A 47 5.69 18.12 11.43
C ASN A 47 6.66 17.34 10.50
N ARG A 48 7.85 17.91 10.23
CA ARG A 48 8.94 17.27 9.48
C ARG A 48 9.34 15.89 10.01
N ALA A 49 9.32 15.71 11.34
CA ALA A 49 9.60 14.42 11.95
C ALA A 49 8.56 13.36 11.53
N THR A 50 7.30 13.74 11.33
CA THR A 50 6.23 12.85 10.86
C THR A 50 6.44 12.47 9.39
N ALA A 51 6.76 13.44 8.53
CA ALA A 51 7.09 13.17 7.13
C ALA A 51 8.32 12.26 7.01
N GLN A 52 9.35 12.51 7.82
CA GLN A 52 10.56 11.69 7.88
C GLN A 52 10.25 10.26 8.31
N LYS A 53 9.36 10.05 9.29
CA LYS A 53 8.91 8.71 9.69
C LYS A 53 8.21 7.97 8.54
N GLY A 54 7.37 8.65 7.77
CA GLY A 54 6.70 8.06 6.59
C GLY A 54 7.70 7.64 5.52
N ILE A 55 8.66 8.50 5.19
CA ILE A 55 9.73 8.16 4.24
C ILE A 55 10.61 7.01 4.77
N ALA A 56 10.94 7.01 6.06
CA ALA A 56 11.73 5.93 6.67
C ALA A 56 11.02 4.59 6.57
N LEU A 57 9.71 4.56 6.82
CA LEU A 57 8.91 3.35 6.63
C LEU A 57 8.98 2.82 5.19
N LEU A 58 8.83 3.71 4.19
CA LEU A 58 8.96 3.33 2.78
C LEU A 58 10.37 2.82 2.42
N MET A 59 11.41 3.33 3.09
CA MET A 59 12.77 2.82 2.92
C MET A 59 12.94 1.42 3.52
N ASP A 60 12.38 1.21 4.72
CA ASP A 60 12.42 -0.08 5.40
C ASP A 60 11.63 -1.15 4.62
N GLU A 61 10.52 -0.77 3.99
CA GLU A 61 9.73 -1.61 3.07
C GLU A 61 10.41 -1.82 1.70
N GLY A 62 11.51 -1.11 1.43
CA GLY A 62 12.23 -1.19 0.15
C GLY A 62 11.48 -0.60 -1.04
N ILE A 63 10.47 0.24 -0.78
CA ILE A 63 9.68 0.95 -1.80
C ILE A 63 10.44 2.17 -2.32
N VAL A 64 11.23 2.82 -1.47
CA VAL A 64 12.06 3.97 -1.86
C VAL A 64 13.51 3.79 -1.44
N ALA A 65 14.41 4.39 -2.20
CA ALA A 65 15.84 4.36 -1.96
C ALA A 65 16.44 5.78 -1.95
N LYS A 66 17.41 6.01 -1.06
CA LYS A 66 18.11 7.29 -0.97
C LYS A 66 19.26 7.34 -1.97
N LYS A 67 19.30 8.37 -2.82
CA LYS A 67 20.48 8.73 -3.62
C LYS A 67 21.21 9.89 -2.94
N ARG A 68 22.44 9.64 -2.47
CA ARG A 68 23.22 10.56 -1.62
C ARG A 68 23.37 11.93 -2.29
N GLY A 69 22.94 12.98 -1.61
CA GLY A 69 23.03 14.37 -2.08
C GLY A 69 22.00 14.77 -3.14
N ILE A 70 21.14 13.85 -3.58
CA ILE A 70 20.19 14.08 -4.68
C ILE A 70 18.74 14.05 -4.15
N GLY A 71 18.37 13.01 -3.42
CA GLY A 71 16.99 12.85 -2.96
C GLY A 71 16.62 11.42 -2.62
N VAL A 72 15.32 11.17 -2.56
CA VAL A 72 14.72 9.85 -2.33
C VAL A 72 13.90 9.50 -3.56
N PHE A 73 14.03 8.26 -4.03
CA PHE A 73 13.48 7.82 -5.31
C PHE A 73 12.72 6.52 -5.12
N ILE A 74 11.67 6.29 -5.91
CA ILE A 74 11.02 4.98 -5.98
C ILE A 74 12.06 3.95 -6.42
N ALA A 75 12.14 2.84 -5.69
CA ALA A 75 13.06 1.75 -5.98
C ALA A 75 12.65 1.00 -7.27
N GLU A 76 13.61 0.34 -7.89
CA GLU A 76 13.31 -0.62 -8.96
C GLU A 76 12.52 -1.82 -8.37
N ASP A 77 11.59 -2.34 -9.16
CA ASP A 77 10.65 -3.41 -8.78
C ASP A 77 9.72 -3.06 -7.61
N ALA A 78 9.64 -1.78 -7.21
CA ALA A 78 8.83 -1.36 -6.06
C ALA A 78 7.35 -1.65 -6.28
N ARG A 79 6.85 -1.50 -7.51
CA ARG A 79 5.44 -1.75 -7.82
C ARG A 79 5.11 -3.23 -7.69
N ASP A 80 5.94 -4.08 -8.27
CA ASP A 80 5.73 -5.53 -8.22
C ASP A 80 5.84 -6.08 -6.79
N LYS A 81 6.79 -5.58 -5.99
CA LYS A 81 6.87 -5.90 -4.56
C LYS A 81 5.59 -5.51 -3.83
N LEU A 82 5.10 -4.30 -4.05
CA LEU A 82 3.91 -3.80 -3.37
C LEU A 82 2.65 -4.60 -3.74
N VAL A 83 2.45 -4.91 -5.02
CA VAL A 83 1.33 -5.74 -5.49
C VAL A 83 1.41 -7.14 -4.88
N ASN A 84 2.59 -7.75 -4.86
CA ASN A 84 2.80 -9.07 -4.26
C ASN A 84 2.51 -9.09 -2.77
N THR A 85 2.98 -8.09 -2.01
CA THR A 85 2.69 -7.95 -0.57
C THR A 85 1.19 -7.81 -0.34
N ARG A 86 0.51 -6.90 -1.07
CA ARG A 86 -0.95 -6.71 -0.96
C ARG A 86 -1.73 -7.99 -1.28
N MET A 87 -1.30 -8.75 -2.30
CA MET A 87 -1.92 -10.03 -2.66
C MET A 87 -1.74 -11.10 -1.57
N GLN A 88 -0.57 -11.15 -0.93
CA GLN A 88 -0.32 -12.04 0.20
C GLN A 88 -1.18 -11.68 1.40
N ASP A 89 -1.26 -10.39 1.74
CA ASP A 89 -2.07 -9.89 2.85
C ASP A 89 -3.57 -10.14 2.61
N PHE A 90 -4.03 -9.92 1.38
CA PHE A 90 -5.40 -10.24 0.97
C PHE A 90 -5.69 -11.74 1.12
N SER A 91 -4.77 -12.59 0.64
CA SER A 91 -4.92 -14.03 0.75
C SER A 91 -5.00 -14.48 2.22
N ASN A 92 -4.15 -13.92 3.08
CA ASN A 92 -4.12 -14.26 4.50
C ASN A 92 -5.36 -13.76 5.26
N SER A 93 -5.82 -12.55 4.95
CA SER A 93 -6.92 -11.89 5.66
C SER A 93 -8.30 -12.35 5.21
N TYR A 94 -8.47 -12.62 3.92
CA TYR A 94 -9.79 -12.93 3.34
C TYR A 94 -9.87 -14.37 2.87
N ILE A 95 -8.97 -14.81 1.99
CA ILE A 95 -9.07 -16.12 1.33
C ILE A 95 -8.90 -17.26 2.34
N GLN A 96 -7.88 -17.19 3.22
CA GLN A 96 -7.66 -18.24 4.23
C GLN A 96 -8.83 -18.35 5.21
N ASN A 97 -9.43 -17.22 5.61
CA ASN A 97 -10.58 -17.22 6.51
C ASN A 97 -11.83 -17.78 5.82
N MET A 98 -12.08 -17.39 4.57
CA MET A 98 -13.15 -17.95 3.74
C MET A 98 -13.00 -19.46 3.58
N VAL A 99 -11.80 -19.95 3.24
CA VAL A 99 -11.53 -21.39 3.06
C VAL A 99 -11.72 -22.16 4.38
N LYS A 100 -11.27 -21.62 5.52
CA LYS A 100 -11.48 -22.24 6.84
C LYS A 100 -12.96 -22.37 7.15
N GLU A 101 -13.75 -21.33 6.92
CA GLU A 101 -15.18 -21.36 7.21
C GLU A 101 -15.95 -22.27 6.25
N ALA A 102 -15.60 -22.26 4.96
CA ALA A 102 -16.16 -23.18 3.97
C ALA A 102 -15.96 -24.65 4.38
N LYS A 103 -14.76 -25.00 4.85
CA LYS A 103 -14.46 -26.35 5.38
C LYS A 103 -15.31 -26.71 6.58
N ARG A 104 -15.55 -25.79 7.52
CA ARG A 104 -16.41 -26.04 8.70
C ARG A 104 -17.87 -26.29 8.33
N LEU A 105 -18.33 -25.68 7.24
CA LEU A 105 -19.68 -25.84 6.70
C LEU A 105 -19.80 -27.01 5.72
N ASN A 106 -18.75 -27.82 5.53
CA ASN A 106 -18.69 -28.91 4.54
C ASN A 106 -18.97 -28.44 3.10
N ILE A 107 -18.62 -27.19 2.78
CA ILE A 107 -18.68 -26.68 1.41
C ILE A 107 -17.49 -27.27 0.64
N SER A 108 -17.77 -27.94 -0.48
CA SER A 108 -16.71 -28.46 -1.35
C SER A 108 -15.92 -27.32 -2.00
N LYS A 109 -14.70 -27.62 -2.47
CA LYS A 109 -13.89 -26.65 -3.21
C LYS A 109 -14.63 -26.14 -4.44
N GLU A 110 -15.30 -27.02 -5.15
CA GLU A 110 -16.04 -26.73 -6.38
C GLU A 110 -17.22 -25.80 -6.10
N GLU A 111 -17.98 -26.05 -5.03
CA GLU A 111 -19.10 -25.19 -4.63
C GLU A 111 -18.62 -23.83 -4.13
N LEU A 112 -17.50 -23.77 -3.41
CA LEU A 112 -16.91 -22.51 -2.97
C LEU A 112 -16.47 -21.65 -4.16
N ILE A 113 -15.79 -22.23 -5.15
CA ILE A 113 -15.39 -21.53 -6.37
C ILE A 113 -16.62 -21.02 -7.12
N ARG A 114 -17.64 -21.87 -7.31
CA ARG A 114 -18.89 -21.50 -7.98
C ARG A 114 -19.57 -20.30 -7.31
N ARG A 115 -19.57 -20.23 -5.98
CA ARG A 115 -20.13 -19.09 -5.22
C ARG A 115 -19.32 -17.82 -5.41
N VAL A 116 -17.99 -17.92 -5.33
CA VAL A 116 -17.11 -16.77 -5.57
C VAL A 116 -17.29 -16.23 -6.98
N GLU A 117 -17.32 -17.10 -8.00
CA GLU A 117 -17.57 -16.69 -9.39
C GLU A 117 -18.92 -15.98 -9.53
N GLN A 118 -19.99 -16.55 -8.96
CA GLN A 118 -21.32 -15.94 -9.00
C GLN A 118 -21.35 -14.54 -8.35
N ASP A 119 -20.66 -14.34 -7.24
CA ASP A 119 -20.70 -13.06 -6.50
C ASP A 119 -19.71 -12.02 -7.06
N TYR A 120 -18.60 -12.48 -7.67
CA TYR A 120 -17.56 -11.60 -8.22
C TYR A 120 -18.04 -10.75 -9.38
N ASP A 121 -18.84 -11.32 -10.29
CA ASP A 121 -19.37 -10.59 -11.46
C ASP A 121 -20.51 -9.60 -11.10
N ASN A 122 -21.01 -9.63 -9.86
CA ASN A 122 -22.11 -8.78 -9.39
C ASN A 122 -21.65 -7.49 -8.70
N HIS A 123 -20.34 -7.21 -8.63
CA HIS A 123 -19.74 -6.03 -8.00
C HIS A 123 -18.69 -5.38 -8.91
#